data_AF-A0A9E3WN38-F1
#
_entry.id   AF-A0A9E3WN38-F1
#
_cell.length_a   1.000
_cell.length_b   1.000
_cell.length_c   1.000
_cell.angle_alpha   90.00
_cell.angle_beta   90.00
_cell.angle_gamma   90.00
#
_symmetry.space_group_name_H-M   'P 1'
#
loop_
_entity.id
_entity.type
_entity.pdbx_description
1 polymer ?
#
loop_
_entity_poly.entity_id
_entity_poly.type
_entity_poly.pdbx_seq_one_letter_code
_entity_poly.pdbx_strand_id
1 'polypeptide(L)'
;MKTTPAWIGALLILSSLLGCQPSAPSADTSGTGAAQPAQPQAVVAPAPAPPVAPLPPPPVVLSANGNDSADTASPVVAETGVGARGHYNSNDYISTVVSTRFRAEETIVFAQVKRGLDTFRAINERYPKSHEEFWKAVIEENLIRLPQLSPGEQYYYDAESAERTRGEEALFVLKPKPN
;
A
#
# COMPACT_ATOMS: atom_id res chain seq x y z
N MET A 1 58.22 31.18 -9.33
CA MET A 1 59.16 30.03 -9.29
C MET A 1 58.31 28.79 -8.96
N LYS A 2 58.04 27.93 -9.96
CA LYS A 2 58.69 26.60 -10.12
C LYS A 2 58.35 25.69 -8.91
N THR A 3 57.59 24.60 -8.98
CA THR A 3 57.51 23.50 -9.97
C THR A 3 56.34 22.54 -9.65
N THR A 4 55.58 22.09 -10.65
CA THR A 4 55.08 20.70 -10.79
C THR A 4 56.08 19.92 -11.68
N PRO A 5 55.94 18.61 -12.05
CA PRO A 5 55.19 17.42 -11.55
C PRO A 5 56.09 16.13 -11.51
N ALA A 6 55.50 14.94 -11.24
CA ALA A 6 55.86 13.58 -11.73
C ALA A 6 55.53 12.53 -10.62
N TRP A 7 54.59 11.59 -10.73
CA TRP A 7 54.39 10.48 -11.69
C TRP A 7 55.48 9.39 -11.61
N ILE A 8 55.03 8.13 -11.77
CA ILE A 8 55.73 6.82 -11.60
C ILE A 8 55.51 6.24 -10.19
N GLY A 9 54.96 5.06 -9.97
CA GLY A 9 54.63 3.94 -10.84
C GLY A 9 54.55 2.65 -9.99
N ALA A 10 54.19 1.54 -10.64
CA ALA A 10 54.11 0.15 -10.12
C ALA A 10 52.86 -0.12 -9.24
N LEU A 11 51.79 -0.78 -9.74
CA LEU A 11 51.72 -2.12 -10.33
C LEU A 11 52.40 -3.18 -9.45
N LEU A 12 51.61 -3.99 -8.75
CA LEU A 12 51.78 -5.44 -8.48
C LEU A 12 50.68 -5.86 -7.47
N ILE A 13 49.69 -6.61 -7.95
CA ILE A 13 49.52 -8.07 -7.70
C ILE A 13 48.83 -8.33 -6.34
N LEU A 14 47.53 -8.63 -6.37
CA LEU A 14 46.97 -10.00 -6.47
C LEU A 14 46.77 -10.60 -5.07
N SER A 15 45.56 -10.55 -4.53
CA SER A 15 45.04 -11.48 -3.51
C SER A 15 43.60 -11.11 -3.18
N SER A 16 42.63 -11.98 -3.01
CA SER A 16 42.43 -13.37 -3.41
C SER A 16 40.92 -13.55 -3.36
N LEU A 17 40.38 -14.12 -4.42
CA LEU A 17 38.98 -14.54 -4.53
C LEU A 17 38.69 -15.64 -3.51
N LEU A 18 37.83 -15.37 -2.51
CA LEU A 18 37.05 -16.42 -1.87
C LEU A 18 35.65 -16.41 -2.49
N GLY A 19 35.58 -16.84 -3.74
CA GLY A 19 34.34 -17.30 -4.35
C GLY A 19 34.07 -18.73 -3.90
N CYS A 20 33.09 -18.91 -3.01
CA CYS A 20 32.52 -20.22 -2.73
C CYS A 20 31.84 -20.73 -4.01
N GLN A 21 32.48 -21.70 -4.65
CA GLN A 21 32.02 -22.39 -5.85
C GLN A 21 31.46 -23.76 -5.42
N PRO A 22 30.14 -23.98 -5.44
CA PRO A 22 29.59 -25.31 -5.21
C PRO A 22 29.75 -26.17 -6.48
N SER A 23 30.53 -27.24 -6.34
CA SER A 23 30.84 -28.25 -7.34
C SER A 23 29.59 -29.04 -7.75
N ALA A 24 29.35 -29.14 -9.05
CA ALA A 24 28.41 -30.09 -9.63
C ALA A 24 29.05 -31.50 -9.69
N PRO A 25 28.35 -32.57 -9.31
CA PRO A 25 28.73 -33.93 -9.67
C PRO A 25 28.02 -34.36 -10.97
N SER A 26 28.81 -34.74 -11.98
CA SER A 26 28.33 -35.45 -13.17
C SER A 26 28.50 -36.97 -13.01
N ALA A 27 27.37 -37.65 -13.20
CA ALA A 27 27.04 -39.02 -13.57
C ALA A 27 28.14 -40.09 -13.85
N ASP A 28 27.87 -41.30 -13.34
CA ASP A 28 27.95 -42.58 -14.06
C ASP A 28 26.76 -43.46 -13.56
N THR A 29 25.75 -43.80 -14.36
CA THR A 29 25.64 -44.83 -15.43
C THR A 29 25.16 -46.20 -14.92
N SER A 30 23.98 -46.59 -15.45
CA SER A 30 23.42 -47.95 -15.62
C SER A 30 22.69 -48.64 -14.46
N GLY A 31 21.35 -48.57 -14.52
CA GLY A 31 20.41 -49.45 -13.84
C GLY A 31 19.11 -49.57 -14.63
N THR A 32 19.09 -50.54 -15.55
CA THR A 32 17.97 -50.94 -16.42
C THR A 32 16.67 -51.16 -15.66
N GLY A 33 15.63 -50.41 -16.03
CA GLY A 33 14.27 -50.61 -15.54
C GLY A 33 13.28 -49.92 -16.47
N ALA A 34 12.78 -50.67 -17.46
CA ALA A 34 11.75 -50.21 -18.37
C ALA A 34 10.46 -49.94 -17.59
N ALA A 35 10.05 -48.67 -17.52
CA ALA A 35 8.72 -48.25 -17.10
C ALA A 35 8.27 -47.07 -17.97
N GLN A 36 7.55 -47.44 -19.03
CA GLN A 36 6.42 -46.77 -19.67
C GLN A 36 6.30 -45.23 -19.50
N PRO A 37 6.31 -44.45 -20.59
CA PRO A 37 6.06 -43.02 -20.52
C PRO A 37 4.64 -42.76 -20.00
N ALA A 38 4.55 -42.29 -18.75
CA ALA A 38 3.37 -41.62 -18.26
C ALA A 38 3.15 -40.38 -19.13
N GLN A 39 2.01 -40.35 -19.81
CA GLN A 39 1.58 -39.22 -20.62
C GLN A 39 1.65 -37.92 -19.80
N PRO A 40 1.93 -36.76 -20.43
CA PRO A 40 1.77 -35.47 -19.79
C PRO A 40 0.32 -35.38 -19.28
N GLN A 41 0.13 -35.41 -17.97
CA GLN A 41 -1.13 -34.97 -17.40
C GLN A 41 -1.28 -33.53 -17.84
N ALA A 42 -2.28 -33.29 -18.69
CA ALA A 42 -2.70 -31.95 -19.04
C ALA A 42 -2.94 -31.24 -17.70
N VAL A 43 -2.05 -30.29 -17.39
CA VAL A 43 -2.27 -29.35 -16.31
C VAL A 43 -3.53 -28.61 -16.71
N VAL A 44 -4.66 -28.98 -16.10
CA VAL A 44 -5.87 -28.18 -16.21
C VAL A 44 -5.50 -26.85 -15.58
N ALA A 45 -5.17 -25.88 -16.44
CA ALA A 45 -5.02 -24.51 -16.01
C ALA A 45 -6.30 -24.16 -15.23
N PRO A 46 -6.19 -23.61 -14.00
CA PRO A 46 -7.35 -23.04 -13.36
C PRO A 46 -7.95 -22.04 -14.34
N ALA A 47 -9.24 -22.23 -14.65
CA ALA A 47 -9.96 -21.32 -15.51
C ALA A 47 -9.70 -19.88 -15.04
N PRO A 48 -9.44 -18.92 -15.96
CA PRO A 48 -9.36 -17.52 -15.57
C PRO A 48 -10.63 -17.19 -14.79
N ALA A 49 -10.45 -16.70 -13.56
CA ALA A 49 -11.57 -16.19 -12.79
C ALA A 49 -12.34 -15.21 -13.66
N PRO A 50 -13.69 -15.27 -13.68
CA PRO A 50 -14.47 -14.28 -14.43
C PRO A 50 -14.04 -12.89 -13.98
N PRO A 51 -13.96 -11.91 -14.90
CA PRO A 51 -13.72 -10.53 -14.50
C PRO A 51 -14.78 -10.17 -13.47
N VAL A 52 -14.34 -9.91 -12.24
CA VAL A 52 -15.22 -9.34 -11.22
C VAL A 52 -15.66 -8.02 -11.79
N ALA A 53 -16.93 -7.95 -12.23
CA ALA A 53 -17.52 -6.73 -12.71
C ALA A 53 -17.24 -5.63 -11.67
N PRO A 54 -16.84 -4.41 -12.09
CA PRO A 54 -16.70 -3.32 -11.17
C PRO A 54 -18.02 -3.17 -10.42
N LEU A 55 -17.98 -3.32 -9.09
CA LEU A 55 -19.12 -2.96 -8.27
C LEU A 55 -19.47 -1.50 -8.61
N PRO A 56 -20.75 -1.17 -8.73
CA PRO A 56 -21.16 0.20 -8.95
C PRO A 56 -20.48 1.08 -7.87
N PRO A 57 -19.92 2.24 -8.25
CA PRO A 57 -19.38 3.16 -7.27
C PRO A 57 -20.48 3.45 -6.23
N PRO A 58 -20.13 3.53 -4.92
CA PRO A 58 -21.09 4.01 -3.95
C PRO A 58 -21.65 5.35 -4.43
N PRO A 59 -22.94 5.64 -4.20
CA PRO A 59 -23.53 6.89 -4.65
C PRO A 59 -22.71 8.07 -4.11
N VAL A 60 -22.01 8.75 -5.01
CA VAL A 60 -21.41 10.06 -4.75
C VAL A 60 -22.60 11.01 -4.61
N VAL A 61 -23.04 11.24 -3.38
CA VAL A 61 -23.99 12.31 -3.08
C VAL A 61 -23.24 13.63 -3.22
N LEU A 62 -23.28 14.17 -4.44
CA LEU A 62 -22.87 15.53 -4.74
C LEU A 62 -23.87 16.48 -4.04
N SER A 63 -23.62 16.84 -2.78
CA SER A 63 -24.34 17.95 -2.15
C SER A 63 -23.65 19.26 -2.51
N ALA A 64 -24.03 19.78 -3.67
CA ALA A 64 -23.92 21.20 -3.97
C ALA A 64 -25.16 21.90 -3.41
N ASN A 65 -25.05 22.52 -2.23
CA ASN A 65 -25.76 23.75 -1.91
C ASN A 65 -25.20 24.37 -0.64
N GLY A 66 -25.03 25.69 -0.69
CA GLY A 66 -24.33 26.47 0.32
C GLY A 66 -25.05 26.61 1.65
N ASN A 67 -24.28 27.16 2.59
CA ASN A 67 -24.72 27.93 3.73
C ASN A 67 -25.28 27.11 4.89
N ASP A 68 -24.41 26.44 5.66
CA ASP A 68 -24.56 26.33 7.12
C ASP A 68 -23.21 25.96 7.74
N SER A 69 -22.59 26.93 8.42
CA SER A 69 -21.56 26.65 9.41
C SER A 69 -22.23 26.37 10.76
N ALA A 70 -21.64 25.44 11.51
CA ALA A 70 -21.86 25.13 12.93
C ALA A 70 -22.85 24.01 13.26
N ASP A 71 -22.40 22.76 13.11
CA ASP A 71 -22.40 21.80 14.23
C ASP A 71 -21.36 20.70 13.98
N THR A 72 -20.10 21.05 14.16
CA THR A 72 -18.96 20.25 13.70
C THR A 72 -18.75 19.07 14.64
N ALA A 73 -19.24 17.89 14.22
CA ALA A 73 -18.67 16.64 14.68
C ALA A 73 -17.15 16.69 14.53
N SER A 74 -16.42 16.49 15.62
CA SER A 74 -14.98 16.74 15.64
C SER A 74 -14.27 15.83 14.64
N PRO A 75 -13.54 16.38 13.66
CA PRO A 75 -12.78 15.58 12.71
C PRO A 75 -11.69 14.83 13.48
N VAL A 76 -11.65 13.51 13.32
CA VAL A 76 -10.60 12.65 13.89
C VAL A 76 -9.67 12.24 12.75
N VAL A 77 -8.35 12.30 12.93
CA VAL A 77 -7.40 11.84 11.91
C VAL A 77 -7.70 10.37 11.58
N ALA A 78 -7.71 10.02 10.30
CA ALA A 78 -7.94 8.66 9.83
C ALA A 78 -6.69 7.81 10.07
N GLU A 79 -6.60 7.23 11.26
CA GLU A 79 -5.48 6.38 11.67
C GLU A 79 -5.88 4.90 11.81
N THR A 80 -4.91 4.05 12.12
CA THR A 80 -5.16 2.63 12.39
C THR A 80 -6.13 2.47 13.56
N GLY A 81 -7.22 1.73 13.34
CA GLY A 81 -8.27 1.46 14.32
C GLY A 81 -9.57 2.23 14.10
N VAL A 82 -9.66 3.13 13.10
CA VAL A 82 -10.90 3.88 12.79
C VAL A 82 -11.92 3.08 11.98
N GLY A 83 -11.53 1.93 11.43
CA GLY A 83 -12.44 1.07 10.68
C GLY A 83 -13.46 0.41 11.59
N ALA A 84 -14.66 0.13 11.07
CA ALA A 84 -15.74 -0.56 11.79
C ALA A 84 -15.30 -1.91 12.38
N ARG A 85 -14.26 -2.52 11.79
CA ARG A 85 -13.72 -3.84 12.15
C ARG A 85 -12.54 -3.77 13.13
N GLY A 86 -12.01 -2.58 13.42
CA GLY A 86 -10.90 -2.38 14.36
C GLY A 86 -11.32 -2.37 15.84
N HIS A 87 -12.63 -2.24 16.11
CA HIS A 87 -13.22 -2.06 17.44
C HIS A 87 -13.87 -3.32 18.04
N TYR A 88 -13.22 -4.49 17.93
CA TYR A 88 -13.65 -5.67 18.69
C TYR A 88 -13.27 -5.51 20.16
N ASN A 89 -14.16 -4.94 20.97
CA ASN A 89 -13.99 -4.72 22.43
C ASN A 89 -14.37 -5.93 23.28
N SER A 90 -14.39 -7.14 22.73
CA SER A 90 -14.61 -8.32 23.57
C SER A 90 -13.28 -8.73 24.20
N ASN A 91 -13.24 -8.92 25.53
CA ASN A 91 -12.04 -9.32 26.29
C ASN A 91 -11.59 -10.77 25.98
N ASP A 92 -12.00 -11.31 24.85
CA ASP A 92 -11.68 -12.65 24.41
C ASP A 92 -10.30 -12.65 23.71
N TYR A 93 -9.56 -13.73 23.89
CA TYR A 93 -8.28 -13.89 23.20
C TYR A 93 -8.44 -13.91 21.66
N ILE A 94 -9.54 -14.49 21.16
CA ILE A 94 -9.80 -14.63 19.73
C ILE A 94 -10.09 -13.27 19.06
N SER A 95 -10.89 -12.41 19.69
CA SER A 95 -11.18 -11.07 19.18
C SER A 95 -9.94 -10.18 19.16
N THR A 96 -9.01 -10.37 20.10
CA THR A 96 -7.73 -9.65 20.13
C THR A 96 -6.87 -9.97 18.91
N VAL A 97 -6.75 -11.26 18.56
CA VAL A 97 -5.98 -11.67 17.36
C VAL A 97 -6.65 -11.15 16.08
N VAL A 98 -7.97 -11.23 16.01
CA VAL A 98 -8.75 -10.75 14.86
C VAL A 98 -8.63 -9.23 14.69
N SER A 99 -8.79 -8.45 15.76
CA SER A 99 -8.65 -6.98 15.72
C SER A 99 -7.23 -6.54 15.37
N THR A 100 -6.22 -7.25 15.86
CA THR A 100 -4.81 -6.97 15.51
C THR A 100 -4.56 -7.11 14.02
N ARG A 101 -5.13 -8.15 13.38
CA ARG A 101 -5.04 -8.32 11.93
C ARG A 101 -5.69 -7.15 11.18
N PHE A 102 -6.91 -6.75 11.55
CA PHE A 102 -7.58 -5.63 10.88
C PHE A 102 -6.78 -4.33 11.04
N ARG A 103 -6.22 -4.08 12.22
CA ARG A 103 -5.33 -2.94 12.43
C ARG A 103 -4.11 -2.98 11.51
N ALA A 104 -3.46 -4.13 11.36
CA ALA A 104 -2.35 -4.26 10.44
C ALA A 104 -2.74 -4.00 8.97
N GLU A 105 -3.92 -4.50 8.55
CA GLU A 105 -4.48 -4.23 7.21
C GLU A 105 -4.74 -2.73 7.02
N GLU A 106 -5.35 -2.07 8.00
CA GLU A 106 -5.60 -0.62 7.98
C GLU A 106 -4.31 0.20 7.91
N THR A 107 -3.28 -0.16 8.69
CA THR A 107 -1.96 0.51 8.62
C THR A 107 -1.37 0.45 7.22
N ILE A 108 -1.46 -0.70 6.55
CA ILE A 108 -0.95 -0.87 5.18
C ILE A 108 -1.72 0.02 4.22
N VAL A 109 -3.05 0.08 4.34
CA VAL A 109 -3.88 0.92 3.47
C VAL A 109 -3.55 2.41 3.66
N PHE A 110 -3.45 2.90 4.90
CA PHE A 110 -3.09 4.30 5.14
C PHE A 110 -1.65 4.63 4.69
N ALA A 111 -0.73 3.68 4.79
CA ALA A 111 0.62 3.83 4.20
C ALA A 111 0.58 3.95 2.66
N GLN A 112 -0.35 3.25 1.99
CA GLN A 112 -0.57 3.40 0.55
C GLN A 112 -1.13 4.79 0.21
N VAL A 113 -2.05 5.31 1.00
CA VAL A 113 -2.59 6.68 0.82
C VAL A 113 -1.47 7.70 0.91
N LYS A 114 -0.61 7.62 1.93
CA LYS A 114 0.56 8.49 2.08
C LYS A 114 1.48 8.41 0.87
N ARG A 115 1.79 7.20 0.40
CA ARG A 115 2.59 6.98 -0.81
C ARG A 115 1.92 7.60 -2.06
N GLY A 116 0.61 7.47 -2.20
CA GLY A 116 -0.15 8.05 -3.30
C GLY A 116 -0.08 9.58 -3.29
N LEU A 117 -0.20 10.21 -2.11
CA LEU A 117 0.00 11.64 -1.93
C LEU A 117 1.42 12.08 -2.28
N ASP A 118 2.44 11.34 -1.82
CA ASP A 118 3.84 11.61 -2.15
C ASP A 118 4.09 11.52 -3.66
N THR A 119 3.47 10.53 -4.33
CA THR A 119 3.56 10.34 -5.79
C THR A 119 2.88 11.48 -6.53
N PHE A 120 1.67 11.86 -6.12
CA PHE A 120 0.94 13.00 -6.67
C PHE A 120 1.76 14.29 -6.55
N ARG A 121 2.35 14.54 -5.37
CA ARG A 121 3.23 15.68 -5.12
C ARG A 121 4.49 15.64 -5.99
N ALA A 122 5.10 14.47 -6.15
CA ALA A 122 6.29 14.33 -6.98
C ALA A 122 6.02 14.68 -8.46
N ILE A 123 4.81 14.41 -8.95
CA ILE A 123 4.41 14.67 -10.34
C ILE A 123 3.90 16.11 -10.53
N ASN A 124 3.10 16.62 -9.59
CA ASN A 124 2.39 17.89 -9.73
C ASN A 124 3.02 19.05 -8.93
N GLU A 125 4.08 18.78 -8.17
CA GLU A 125 4.76 19.71 -7.26
C GLU A 125 3.85 20.30 -6.16
N ARG A 126 2.65 19.73 -5.96
CA ARG A 126 1.65 20.19 -5.00
C ARG A 126 0.82 19.04 -4.45
N TYR A 127 0.12 19.27 -3.34
CA TYR A 127 -0.91 18.35 -2.85
C TYR A 127 -2.26 18.55 -3.57
N PRO A 128 -3.17 17.57 -3.51
CA PRO A 128 -4.56 17.76 -3.95
C PRO A 128 -5.20 18.93 -3.19
N LYS A 129 -5.93 19.78 -3.92
CA LYS A 129 -6.57 21.00 -3.39
C LYS A 129 -7.97 20.74 -2.84
N SER A 130 -8.59 19.65 -3.25
CA SER A 130 -9.95 19.31 -2.88
C SER A 130 -10.09 17.83 -2.57
N HIS A 131 -11.14 17.51 -1.82
CA HIS A 131 -11.50 16.14 -1.52
C HIS A 131 -11.78 15.30 -2.77
N GLU A 132 -12.40 15.90 -3.80
CA GLU A 132 -12.66 15.20 -5.08
C GLU A 132 -11.36 14.90 -5.84
N GLU A 133 -10.43 15.84 -5.88
CA GLU A 133 -9.12 15.64 -6.53
C GLU A 133 -8.32 14.56 -5.81
N PHE A 134 -8.34 14.58 -4.47
CA PHE A 134 -7.74 13.52 -3.67
C PHE A 134 -8.35 12.16 -3.99
N TRP A 135 -9.67 12.05 -4.05
CA TRP A 135 -10.32 10.77 -4.29
C TRP A 135 -9.96 10.19 -5.66
N LYS A 136 -10.02 11.01 -6.72
CA LYS A 136 -9.68 10.58 -8.07
C LYS A 136 -8.19 10.26 -8.21
N ALA A 137 -7.33 11.22 -7.91
CA ALA A 137 -5.90 11.14 -8.22
C ALA A 137 -5.09 10.31 -7.22
N VAL A 138 -5.57 10.17 -5.98
CA VAL A 138 -4.87 9.39 -4.94
C VAL A 138 -5.55 8.05 -4.73
N ILE A 139 -6.86 8.01 -4.51
CA ILE A 139 -7.56 6.75 -4.18
C ILE A 139 -7.81 5.90 -5.42
N GLU A 140 -8.46 6.45 -6.44
CA GLU A 140 -8.86 5.69 -7.63
C GLU A 140 -7.68 5.34 -8.53
N GLU A 141 -6.82 6.31 -8.86
CA GLU A 141 -5.65 6.09 -9.72
C GLU A 141 -4.64 5.08 -9.13
N ASN A 142 -4.50 5.03 -7.79
CA ASN A 142 -3.63 4.07 -7.12
C ASN A 142 -4.37 2.80 -6.67
N LEU A 143 -5.66 2.64 -7.04
CA LEU A 143 -6.49 1.47 -6.72
C LEU A 143 -6.55 1.16 -5.21
N ILE A 144 -6.53 2.19 -4.38
CA ILE A 144 -6.52 2.06 -2.92
C ILE A 144 -7.93 1.77 -2.44
N ARG A 145 -8.07 0.74 -1.60
CA ARG A 145 -9.35 0.38 -0.97
C ARG A 145 -9.34 0.82 0.47
N LEU A 146 -9.95 1.97 0.75
CA LEU A 146 -10.09 2.45 2.11
C LEU A 146 -10.93 1.48 2.98
N PRO A 147 -10.60 1.31 4.26
CA PRO A 147 -11.38 0.49 5.18
C PRO A 147 -12.82 1.01 5.28
N GLN A 148 -13.77 0.11 5.50
CA GLN A 148 -15.14 0.52 5.75
C GLN A 148 -15.25 1.15 7.14
N LEU A 149 -15.76 2.37 7.20
CA LEU A 149 -16.05 3.07 8.45
C LEU A 149 -17.38 2.60 9.05
N SER A 150 -17.64 2.97 10.31
CA SER A 150 -18.89 2.65 10.99
C SER A 150 -20.06 3.40 10.34
N PRO A 151 -21.31 2.92 10.52
CA PRO A 151 -22.47 3.60 9.96
C PRO A 151 -22.56 5.06 10.39
N GLY A 152 -22.66 5.98 9.42
CA GLY A 152 -22.74 7.42 9.66
C GLY A 152 -21.39 8.15 9.68
N GLU A 153 -20.27 7.43 9.65
CA GLU A 153 -18.93 8.02 9.52
C GLU A 153 -18.55 8.21 8.04
N GLN A 154 -17.78 9.26 7.74
CA GLN A 154 -17.34 9.57 6.38
C GLN A 154 -15.88 10.00 6.34
N TYR A 155 -15.17 9.59 5.28
CA TYR A 155 -13.83 10.10 5.01
C TYR A 155 -13.90 11.52 4.47
N TYR A 156 -13.02 12.38 4.98
CA TYR A 156 -12.87 13.75 4.54
C TYR A 156 -11.39 14.07 4.34
N TYR A 157 -11.06 14.78 3.26
CA TYR A 157 -9.69 15.18 2.98
C TYR A 157 -9.57 16.69 3.19
N ASP A 158 -8.55 17.09 3.95
CA ASP A 158 -8.23 18.49 4.21
C ASP A 158 -6.90 18.86 3.53
N ALA A 159 -6.99 19.72 2.52
CA ALA A 159 -5.85 20.21 1.77
C ALA A 159 -4.90 21.06 2.62
N GLU A 160 -5.45 21.88 3.53
CA GLU A 160 -4.63 22.75 4.37
C GLU A 160 -3.78 21.92 5.33
N SER A 161 -4.41 20.91 5.96
CA SER A 161 -3.69 19.99 6.83
C SER A 161 -2.68 19.13 6.06
N ALA A 162 -2.99 18.71 4.82
CA ALA A 162 -2.03 18.02 3.96
C ALA A 162 -0.79 18.88 3.65
N GLU A 163 -0.97 20.15 3.30
CA GLU A 163 0.15 21.07 3.05
C GLU A 163 0.97 21.33 4.31
N ARG A 164 0.29 21.56 5.45
CA ARG A 164 0.93 21.83 6.75
C ARG A 164 1.78 20.66 7.25
N THR A 165 1.25 19.45 7.12
CA THR A 165 1.86 18.22 7.67
C THR A 165 2.62 17.40 6.63
N ARG A 166 2.78 17.92 5.41
CA ARG A 166 3.34 17.18 4.27
C ARG A 166 2.62 15.83 4.02
N GLY A 167 1.30 15.82 4.16
CA GLY A 167 0.45 14.68 3.83
C GLY A 167 0.34 13.62 4.93
N GLU A 168 0.89 13.85 6.13
CA GLU A 168 0.79 12.90 7.24
C GLU A 168 -0.61 12.89 7.88
N GLU A 169 -1.25 14.04 8.01
CA GLU A 169 -2.60 14.20 8.58
C GLU A 169 -3.55 14.81 7.55
N ALA A 170 -3.63 14.18 6.37
CA ALA A 170 -4.42 14.69 5.25
C ALA A 170 -5.85 14.13 5.20
N LEU A 171 -6.07 12.95 5.80
CA LEU A 171 -7.33 12.22 5.78
C LEU A 171 -7.93 12.19 7.18
N PHE A 172 -9.20 12.55 7.27
CA PHE A 172 -9.99 12.63 8.49
C PHE A 172 -11.23 11.76 8.37
N VAL A 173 -11.76 11.36 9.52
CA VAL A 173 -13.04 10.70 9.69
C VAL A 173 -13.98 11.69 10.38
N LEU A 174 -15.04 12.08 9.67
CA LEU A 174 -16.14 12.85 10.24
C LEU A 174 -17.10 11.87 10.92
N LYS A 175 -17.29 12.05 12.22
CA LYS A 175 -18.27 11.26 12.99
C LYS A 175 -19.67 11.84 12.81
N PRO A 176 -20.74 11.04 12.91
CA PRO A 176 -22.09 11.60 12.94
C PRO A 176 -22.28 12.38 14.25
N LYS A 177 -22.99 13.50 14.18
CA LYS A 177 -23.39 14.27 15.36
C LYS A 177 -24.29 13.38 16.25
N PRO A 178 -24.02 13.26 17.57
CA PRO A 178 -24.96 12.59 18.47
C PRO A 178 -26.23 13.44 18.58
N ASN A 179 -27.38 12.83 18.25
CA ASN A 179 -28.70 13.43 18.47
C ASN A 179 -29.03 13.55 19.96
#